data_AF-A0ABD3N6B5-F1
#
_entry.id   AF-A0ABD3N6B5-F1
#
_cell.length_a   1.000
_cell.length_b   1.000
_cell.length_c   1.000
_cell.angle_alpha   90.00
_cell.angle_beta   90.00
_cell.angle_gamma   90.00
#
_symmetry.space_group_name_H-M   'P 1'
#
loop_
_entity.id
_entity.type
_entity.pdbx_description
1 polymer ?
#
loop_
_entity_poly.entity_id
_entity_poly.type
_entity_poly.pdbx_seq_one_letter_code
_entity_poly.pdbx_strand_id
1 'polypeptide(L)'
;MKSPTIIQLLLLFIVATFLSVSVHAQFGLKKGLPITYPQQNNGEDMVGDGDGGARKQDGFLSEQDAADMAAIIEEAQKDLETMAMITKMKEANAEEISDLRKLSTMEVLGGMKETLDNLKLIEYLFKDKERAVREMEKEGMISKEHIKKYRKDPDLLEQDTRRGLYFQFISLAVVGGFIE
;
A
#
# COMPACT_ATOMS: atom_id res chain seq x y z
N MET A 1 -29.13 -31.77 41.36
CA MET A 1 -27.69 -31.71 41.06
C MET A 1 -27.53 -31.62 39.55
N LYS A 2 -27.20 -30.44 39.01
CA LYS A 2 -27.03 -30.22 37.55
C LYS A 2 -25.56 -29.84 37.31
N SER A 3 -24.94 -30.54 36.37
CA SER A 3 -23.49 -30.56 36.14
C SER A 3 -22.96 -29.25 35.54
N PRO A 4 -21.97 -28.58 36.15
CA PRO A 4 -21.38 -27.33 35.64
C PRO A 4 -20.41 -27.53 34.46
N THR A 5 -20.07 -28.77 34.10
CA THR A 5 -19.04 -29.09 33.10
C THR A 5 -19.40 -28.73 31.65
N ILE A 6 -20.69 -28.67 31.29
CA ILE A 6 -21.10 -28.39 29.89
C ILE A 6 -20.88 -26.91 29.53
N ILE A 7 -21.05 -26.00 30.50
CA ILE A 7 -20.88 -24.55 30.27
C ILE A 7 -19.40 -24.18 30.14
N GLN A 8 -18.52 -24.85 30.90
CA GLN A 8 -17.06 -24.65 30.78
C GLN A 8 -16.53 -25.13 29.43
N LEU A 9 -17.06 -26.23 28.88
CA LEU A 9 -16.62 -26.74 27.57
C LEU A 9 -17.02 -25.80 26.43
N LEU A 10 -18.20 -25.19 26.51
CA LEU A 10 -18.69 -24.25 25.49
C LEU A 10 -17.87 -22.95 25.47
N LEU A 11 -17.43 -22.47 26.65
CA LEU A 11 -16.62 -21.26 26.76
C LEU A 11 -15.21 -21.46 26.19
N LEU A 12 -14.63 -22.65 26.37
CA LEU A 12 -13.31 -23.00 25.84
C LEU A 12 -13.31 -23.12 24.32
N PHE A 13 -14.44 -23.54 23.72
CA PHE A 13 -14.57 -23.65 22.27
C PHE A 13 -14.66 -22.27 21.57
N ILE A 14 -15.31 -21.29 22.21
CA ILE A 14 -15.42 -19.92 21.66
C ILE A 14 -14.07 -19.21 21.67
N VAL A 15 -13.24 -19.43 22.70
CA VAL A 15 -11.91 -18.79 22.78
C VAL A 15 -10.93 -19.40 21.76
N ALA A 16 -11.04 -20.69 21.46
CA ALA A 16 -10.19 -21.34 20.45
C ALA A 16 -10.45 -20.84 19.02
N THR A 17 -11.67 -20.39 18.70
CA THR A 17 -11.99 -19.89 17.35
C THR A 17 -11.42 -18.50 17.04
N PHE A 18 -10.97 -17.74 18.04
CA PHE A 18 -10.36 -16.41 17.84
C PHE A 18 -8.83 -16.43 17.70
N LEU A 19 -8.16 -17.55 17.98
CA LEU A 19 -6.70 -17.63 17.95
C LEU A 19 -6.11 -18.10 16.61
N SER A 20 -6.95 -18.47 15.64
CA SER A 20 -6.50 -19.09 14.37
C SER A 20 -6.63 -18.18 13.15
N VAL A 21 -6.99 -16.90 13.30
CA VAL A 21 -7.03 -15.97 12.17
C VAL A 21 -5.64 -15.39 11.95
N SER A 22 -4.74 -16.20 11.39
CA SER A 22 -3.50 -15.71 10.80
C SER A 22 -3.85 -14.93 9.54
N VAL A 23 -4.23 -13.65 9.71
CA VAL A 23 -4.31 -12.69 8.61
C VAL A 23 -2.88 -12.51 8.12
N HIS A 24 -2.48 -13.30 7.13
CA HIS A 24 -1.31 -12.98 6.32
C HIS A 24 -1.66 -11.69 5.59
N ALA A 25 -1.27 -10.56 6.16
CA ALA A 25 -1.20 -9.30 5.44
C ALA A 25 -0.17 -9.50 4.33
N GLN A 26 -0.62 -10.03 3.20
CA GLN A 26 0.13 -10.00 1.97
C GLN A 26 0.16 -8.55 1.52
N PHE A 27 1.12 -7.78 2.05
CA PHE A 27 1.51 -6.52 1.47
C PHE A 27 1.72 -6.79 -0.02
N GLY A 28 0.95 -6.11 -0.87
CA GLY A 28 0.75 -6.42 -2.29
C GLY A 28 1.99 -6.29 -3.19
N LEU A 29 3.19 -6.46 -2.66
CA LEU A 29 4.44 -6.52 -3.39
C LEU A 29 4.53 -7.87 -4.11
N LYS A 30 4.13 -7.88 -5.40
CA LYS A 30 4.46 -8.98 -6.31
C LYS A 30 5.99 -9.00 -6.49
N LYS A 31 6.68 -9.91 -5.79
CA LYS A 31 8.08 -10.23 -6.08
C LYS A 31 8.20 -10.64 -7.56
N GLY A 32 9.02 -9.92 -8.32
CA GLY A 32 9.42 -10.32 -9.67
C GLY A 32 8.59 -9.76 -10.83
N LEU A 33 7.80 -8.69 -10.64
CA LEU A 33 7.38 -7.92 -11.82
C LEU A 33 8.60 -7.16 -12.38
N PRO A 34 8.95 -7.36 -13.66
CA PRO A 34 10.00 -6.57 -14.28
C PRO A 34 9.55 -5.11 -14.27
N ILE A 35 10.30 -4.26 -13.57
CA ILE A 35 10.24 -2.82 -13.78
C ILE A 35 10.56 -2.62 -15.27
N THR A 36 9.59 -2.15 -16.05
CA THR A 36 9.86 -1.67 -17.40
C THR A 36 10.77 -0.45 -17.28
N TYR A 37 12.07 -0.70 -17.31
CA TYR A 37 13.06 0.33 -17.54
C TYR A 37 12.76 0.97 -18.91
N PRO A 38 12.89 2.30 -19.07
CA PRO A 38 12.94 2.88 -20.40
C PRO A 38 14.06 2.16 -21.16
N GLN A 39 13.65 1.43 -22.19
CA GLN A 39 14.49 0.60 -23.02
C GLN A 39 15.70 1.44 -23.47
N GLN A 40 16.88 1.04 -23.01
CA GLN A 40 18.13 1.59 -23.50
C GLN A 40 18.27 1.10 -24.93
N ASN A 41 17.68 1.84 -25.88
CA ASN A 41 17.88 1.64 -27.30
C ASN A 41 19.37 1.87 -27.57
N ASN A 42 20.13 0.79 -27.52
CA ASN A 42 21.44 0.72 -28.15
C ASN A 42 21.19 0.95 -29.63
N GLY A 43 21.67 2.10 -30.10
CA GLY A 43 21.44 2.57 -31.44
C GLY A 43 22.07 1.67 -32.48
N GLU A 44 21.33 1.48 -33.56
CA GLU A 44 21.86 1.40 -34.91
C GLU A 44 20.78 1.99 -35.83
N ASP A 45 21.23 2.93 -36.65
CA ASP A 45 20.54 3.54 -37.79
C ASP A 45 19.30 4.42 -37.54
N MET A 46 19.51 5.73 -37.54
CA MET A 46 19.07 6.60 -38.64
C MET A 46 19.64 8.01 -38.46
N VAL A 47 20.42 8.41 -39.46
CA VAL A 47 20.95 9.76 -39.66
C VAL A 47 19.78 10.73 -39.87
N GLY A 48 19.64 11.70 -38.97
CA GLY A 48 18.69 12.80 -39.06
C GLY A 48 19.25 13.99 -38.30
N ASP A 49 19.89 14.89 -39.03
CA ASP A 49 20.44 16.17 -38.60
C ASP A 49 19.31 17.03 -37.99
N GLY A 50 19.46 17.45 -36.73
CA GLY A 50 18.41 18.19 -36.03
C GLY A 50 18.63 18.37 -34.54
N ASP A 51 19.32 19.44 -34.20
CA ASP A 51 19.28 20.22 -32.95
C ASP A 51 19.61 19.51 -31.62
N GLY A 52 20.63 20.04 -30.95
CA GLY A 52 21.22 19.55 -29.70
C GLY A 52 20.35 19.80 -28.47
N GLY A 53 19.16 19.22 -28.44
CA GLY A 53 18.35 19.11 -27.24
C GLY A 53 19.01 18.14 -26.26
N ALA A 54 19.63 18.67 -25.21
CA ALA A 54 20.12 17.91 -24.08
C ALA A 54 19.05 16.90 -23.62
N ARG A 55 19.25 15.62 -23.93
CA ARG A 55 18.49 14.52 -23.33
C ARG A 55 18.80 14.53 -21.85
N LYS A 56 18.04 15.30 -21.06
CA LYS A 56 17.92 15.10 -19.62
C LYS A 56 17.56 13.63 -19.48
N GLN A 57 18.46 12.84 -18.90
CA GLN A 57 18.08 11.55 -18.36
C GLN A 57 17.06 11.88 -17.27
N ASP A 58 15.78 11.80 -17.60
CA ASP A 58 14.72 11.89 -16.60
C ASP A 58 14.98 10.72 -15.65
N GLY A 59 15.47 11.05 -14.45
CA GLY A 59 15.70 10.08 -13.39
C GLY A 59 14.41 9.34 -13.08
N PHE A 60 14.55 8.16 -12.46
CA PHE A 60 13.43 7.31 -12.02
C PHE A 60 12.32 8.08 -11.25
N LEU A 61 12.71 9.15 -10.56
CA LEU A 61 11.81 10.09 -9.88
C LEU A 61 11.99 11.48 -10.46
N SER A 62 10.88 12.17 -10.70
CA SER A 62 10.93 13.61 -10.95
C SER A 62 11.25 14.37 -9.65
N GLU A 63 11.73 15.60 -9.77
CA GLU A 63 11.94 16.48 -8.60
C GLU A 63 10.63 16.69 -7.82
N GLN A 64 9.49 16.76 -8.52
CA GLN A 64 8.18 16.89 -7.90
C GLN A 64 7.79 15.63 -7.11
N ASP A 65 8.03 14.44 -7.66
CA ASP A 65 7.73 13.18 -6.94
C ASP A 65 8.55 13.10 -5.66
N ALA A 66 9.84 13.46 -5.71
CA ALA A 66 10.70 13.49 -4.54
C ALA A 66 10.20 14.50 -3.48
N ALA A 67 9.79 15.69 -3.90
CA ALA A 67 9.24 16.71 -3.01
C ALA A 67 7.92 16.27 -2.36
N ASP A 68 7.00 15.70 -3.13
CA ASP A 68 5.71 15.20 -2.63
C ASP A 68 5.91 14.06 -1.62
N MET A 69 6.82 13.12 -1.91
CA MET A 69 7.14 12.03 -0.99
C MET A 69 7.77 12.55 0.31
N ALA A 70 8.70 13.50 0.22
CA ALA A 70 9.33 14.11 1.37
C ALA A 70 8.30 14.83 2.26
N ALA A 71 7.35 15.56 1.66
CA ALA A 71 6.30 16.25 2.40
C ALA A 71 5.40 15.27 3.19
N ILE A 72 5.02 14.13 2.59
CA ILE A 72 4.22 13.10 3.27
C ILE A 72 5.00 12.49 4.44
N ILE A 73 6.29 12.18 4.24
CA ILE A 73 7.16 11.62 5.29
C ILE A 73 7.30 12.60 6.45
N GLU A 74 7.57 13.87 6.16
CA GLU A 74 7.75 14.90 7.18
C GLU A 74 6.49 15.09 8.02
N GLU A 75 5.31 15.10 7.38
CA GLU A 75 4.04 15.22 8.09
C GLU A 75 3.74 13.98 8.94
N ALA A 76 4.01 12.79 8.42
CA ALA A 76 3.83 11.53 9.15
C ALA A 76 4.67 11.45 10.42
N GLN A 77 5.89 12.00 10.40
CA GLN A 77 6.76 12.06 11.58
C GLN A 77 6.27 13.03 12.66
N LYS A 78 5.47 14.03 12.29
CA LYS A 78 4.87 15.01 13.22
C LYS A 78 3.53 14.53 13.78
N ASP A 79 2.82 13.68 13.04
CA ASP A 79 1.53 13.15 13.46
C ASP A 79 1.66 12.03 14.51
N LEU A 80 1.16 12.30 15.72
CA LEU A 80 1.24 11.36 16.85
C LEU A 80 0.45 10.07 16.60
N GLU A 81 -0.67 10.14 15.87
CA GLU A 81 -1.46 8.94 15.55
C GLU A 81 -0.69 8.03 14.60
N THR A 82 -0.09 8.60 13.56
CA THR A 82 0.76 7.89 12.61
C THR A 82 1.99 7.29 13.30
N MET A 83 2.65 8.01 14.19
CA MET A 83 3.80 7.45 14.95
C MET A 83 3.39 6.31 15.89
N ALA A 84 2.23 6.41 16.54
CA ALA A 84 1.70 5.32 17.35
C ALA A 84 1.35 4.09 16.49
N MET A 85 0.82 4.31 15.29
CA MET A 85 0.55 3.26 14.31
C MET A 85 1.84 2.60 13.82
N ILE A 86 2.87 3.37 13.48
CA ILE A 86 4.19 2.87 13.07
C ILE A 86 4.80 2.01 14.18
N THR A 87 4.75 2.47 15.43
CA THR A 87 5.27 1.74 16.59
C THR A 87 4.60 0.36 16.70
N LYS A 88 3.26 0.33 16.69
CA LYS A 88 2.49 -0.93 16.72
C LYS A 88 2.79 -1.84 15.54
N MET A 89 2.91 -1.27 14.33
CA MET A 89 3.24 -2.01 13.13
C MET A 89 4.63 -2.67 13.25
N LYS A 90 5.63 -1.94 13.74
CA LYS A 90 6.99 -2.45 13.94
C LYS A 90 7.05 -3.54 15.00
N GLU A 91 6.29 -3.42 16.07
CA GLU A 91 6.18 -4.45 17.12
C GLU A 91 5.48 -5.71 16.61
N ALA A 92 4.37 -5.55 15.89
CA ALA A 92 3.56 -6.67 15.43
C ALA A 92 4.15 -7.43 14.23
N ASN A 93 4.99 -6.79 13.41
CA ASN A 93 5.52 -7.34 12.16
C ASN A 93 7.06 -7.21 12.08
N ALA A 94 7.75 -7.34 13.21
CA ALA A 94 9.18 -7.09 13.29
C ALA A 94 10.00 -7.98 12.33
N GLU A 95 9.62 -9.26 12.19
CA GLU A 95 10.29 -10.22 11.33
C GLU A 95 10.08 -9.90 9.85
N GLU A 96 8.83 -9.62 9.46
CA GLU A 96 8.47 -9.26 8.09
C GLU A 96 9.12 -7.94 7.66
N ILE A 97 9.15 -6.94 8.54
CA ILE A 97 9.84 -5.66 8.28
C ILE A 97 11.34 -5.89 8.11
N SER A 98 11.95 -6.75 8.94
CA SER A 98 13.37 -7.11 8.80
C SER A 98 13.66 -7.79 7.46
N ASP A 99 12.76 -8.62 6.96
CA ASP A 99 12.87 -9.25 5.65
C ASP A 99 12.68 -8.25 4.50
N LEU A 100 11.71 -7.35 4.63
CA LEU A 100 11.45 -6.30 3.63
C LEU A 100 12.58 -5.26 3.57
N ARG A 101 13.30 -5.04 4.67
CA ARG A 101 14.52 -4.19 4.69
C ARG A 101 15.65 -4.71 3.80
N LYS A 102 15.55 -5.93 3.29
CA LYS A 102 16.49 -6.50 2.31
C LYS A 102 16.23 -6.01 0.88
N LEU A 103 15.09 -5.36 0.63
CA LEU A 103 14.78 -4.74 -0.66
C LEU A 103 15.80 -3.63 -0.97
N SER A 104 16.09 -3.46 -2.26
CA SER A 104 16.93 -2.34 -2.68
C SER A 104 16.21 -1.01 -2.47
N THR A 105 16.98 0.06 -2.25
CA THR A 105 16.42 1.41 -2.13
C THR A 105 15.57 1.79 -3.35
N MET A 106 15.96 1.34 -4.55
CA MET A 106 15.20 1.59 -5.78
C MET A 106 13.85 0.88 -5.80
N GLU A 107 13.76 -0.35 -5.30
CA GLU A 107 12.48 -1.06 -5.18
C GLU A 107 11.55 -0.37 -4.17
N VAL A 108 12.10 0.08 -3.04
CA VAL A 108 11.31 0.80 -2.03
C VAL A 108 10.80 2.13 -2.59
N LEU A 109 11.68 2.95 -3.19
CA LEU A 109 11.31 4.21 -3.81
C LEU A 109 10.30 4.00 -4.95
N GLY A 110 10.41 2.90 -5.70
CA GLY A 110 9.44 2.55 -6.73
C GLY A 110 8.07 2.23 -6.18
N GLY A 111 8.00 1.42 -5.13
CA GLY A 111 6.74 1.15 -4.43
C GLY A 111 6.14 2.42 -3.82
N MET A 112 6.97 3.31 -3.27
CA MET A 112 6.51 4.59 -2.73
C MET A 112 5.93 5.49 -3.83
N LYS A 113 6.61 5.57 -4.97
CA LYS A 113 6.13 6.32 -6.14
C LYS A 113 4.80 5.76 -6.66
N GLU A 114 4.71 4.45 -6.86
CA GLU A 114 3.47 3.80 -7.30
C GLU A 114 2.32 4.07 -6.33
N THR A 115 2.59 4.01 -5.02
CA THR A 115 1.58 4.29 -4.00
C THR A 115 1.16 5.76 -3.99
N LEU A 116 2.10 6.69 -4.21
CA LEU A 116 1.81 8.13 -4.36
C LEU A 116 0.95 8.41 -5.60
N ASP A 117 1.30 7.80 -6.74
CA ASP A 117 0.53 7.92 -7.97
C ASP A 117 -0.90 7.40 -7.75
N ASN A 118 -1.05 6.27 -7.07
CA ASN A 118 -2.36 5.71 -6.70
C ASN A 118 -3.15 6.64 -5.77
N LEU A 119 -2.52 7.27 -4.78
CA LEU A 119 -3.15 8.26 -3.90
C LEU A 119 -3.71 9.45 -4.70
N LYS A 120 -2.96 9.94 -5.68
CA LYS A 120 -3.38 11.02 -6.59
C LYS A 120 -4.57 10.59 -7.47
N LEU A 121 -4.64 9.31 -7.85
CA LEU A 121 -5.72 8.77 -8.67
C LEU A 121 -7.03 8.51 -7.91
N ILE A 122 -7.03 8.45 -6.57
CA ILE A 122 -8.24 8.20 -5.77
C ILE A 122 -9.34 9.20 -6.12
N GLU A 123 -9.01 10.48 -6.24
CA GLU A 123 -10.01 11.52 -6.53
C GLU A 123 -10.70 11.31 -7.88
N TYR A 124 -9.97 10.77 -8.85
CA TYR A 124 -10.54 10.40 -10.15
C TYR A 124 -11.38 9.12 -10.06
N LEU A 125 -10.86 8.10 -9.38
CA LEU A 125 -11.53 6.81 -9.22
C LEU A 125 -12.88 6.94 -8.49
N PHE A 126 -12.91 7.76 -7.44
CA PHE A 126 -14.08 7.98 -6.59
C PHE A 126 -14.87 9.24 -6.96
N LYS A 127 -14.69 9.76 -8.17
CA LYS A 127 -15.55 10.84 -8.70
C LYS A 127 -17.02 10.42 -8.78
N ASP A 128 -17.27 9.15 -9.10
CA ASP A 128 -18.56 8.47 -9.02
C ASP A 128 -18.40 7.26 -8.11
N LYS A 129 -18.68 7.44 -6.82
CA LYS A 129 -18.35 6.47 -5.76
C LYS A 129 -19.17 5.21 -5.90
N GLU A 130 -20.43 5.34 -6.27
CA GLU A 130 -21.36 4.25 -6.52
C GLU A 130 -20.88 3.39 -7.69
N ARG A 131 -20.38 4.04 -8.76
CA ARG A 131 -19.74 3.32 -9.86
C ARG A 131 -18.45 2.64 -9.41
N ALA A 132 -17.61 3.31 -8.64
CA ALA A 132 -16.39 2.71 -8.11
C ALA A 132 -16.70 1.43 -7.31
N VAL A 133 -17.69 1.45 -6.42
CA VAL A 133 -18.14 0.26 -5.67
C VAL A 133 -18.55 -0.88 -6.63
N ARG A 134 -19.34 -0.58 -7.68
CA ARG A 134 -19.80 -1.60 -8.64
C ARG A 134 -18.66 -2.21 -9.45
N GLU A 135 -17.75 -1.39 -9.96
CA GLU A 135 -16.62 -1.88 -10.75
C GLU A 135 -15.64 -2.65 -9.86
N MET A 136 -15.32 -2.16 -8.66
CA MET A 136 -14.45 -2.86 -7.72
C MET A 136 -15.04 -4.19 -7.22
N GLU A 137 -16.37 -4.27 -7.04
CA GLU A 137 -17.06 -5.53 -6.77
C GLU A 137 -16.91 -6.52 -7.93
N LYS A 138 -17.15 -6.04 -9.15
CA LYS A 138 -17.08 -6.85 -10.37
C LYS A 138 -15.67 -7.42 -10.59
N GLU A 139 -14.64 -6.62 -10.31
CA GLU A 139 -13.23 -7.03 -10.39
C GLU A 139 -12.78 -7.86 -9.17
N GLY A 140 -13.66 -8.11 -8.19
CA GLY A 140 -13.35 -8.90 -7.01
C GLY A 140 -12.39 -8.22 -6.02
N MET A 141 -12.25 -6.90 -6.09
CA MET A 141 -11.40 -6.10 -5.19
C MET A 141 -12.04 -5.89 -3.81
N ILE A 142 -13.36 -6.10 -3.70
CA ILE A 142 -14.11 -6.00 -2.46
C ILE A 142 -14.53 -7.40 -2.03
N SER A 143 -14.19 -7.79 -0.79
CA SER A 143 -14.63 -9.06 -0.25
C SER A 143 -16.16 -9.11 -0.10
N LYS A 144 -16.75 -10.30 -0.27
CA LYS A 144 -18.22 -10.48 -0.26
C LYS A 144 -18.85 -10.10 1.07
N GLU A 145 -18.10 -10.15 2.16
CA GLU A 145 -18.56 -9.80 3.51
C GLU A 145 -18.72 -8.27 3.66
N HIS A 146 -17.91 -7.49 2.94
CA HIS A 146 -17.89 -6.03 3.05
C HIS A 146 -18.72 -5.31 1.98
N ILE A 147 -19.12 -6.00 0.90
CA ILE A 147 -19.84 -5.34 -0.21
C ILE A 147 -21.13 -4.62 0.22
N LYS A 148 -21.90 -5.19 1.15
CA LYS A 148 -23.13 -4.58 1.64
C LYS A 148 -22.87 -3.28 2.40
N LYS A 149 -21.74 -3.20 3.11
CA LYS A 149 -21.28 -2.01 3.83
C LYS A 149 -21.03 -0.87 2.83
N TYR A 150 -20.22 -1.13 1.81
CA TYR A 150 -19.81 -0.12 0.83
C TYR A 150 -20.90 0.27 -0.17
N ARG A 151 -21.84 -0.63 -0.48
CA ARG A 151 -23.03 -0.25 -1.27
C ARG A 151 -23.95 0.70 -0.51
N LYS A 152 -24.00 0.60 0.81
CA LYS A 152 -24.81 1.49 1.67
C LYS A 152 -24.12 2.83 1.90
N ASP A 153 -22.78 2.80 1.95
CA ASP A 153 -21.94 3.97 2.21
C ASP A 153 -20.69 3.92 1.31
N PRO A 154 -20.78 4.44 0.07
CA PRO A 154 -19.66 4.47 -0.88
C PRO A 154 -18.51 5.37 -0.43
N ASP A 155 -18.78 6.43 0.34
CA ASP A 155 -17.76 7.30 0.92
C ASP A 155 -16.79 6.53 1.81
N LEU A 156 -17.32 5.54 2.54
CA LEU A 156 -16.51 4.69 3.39
C LEU A 156 -15.51 3.84 2.60
N LEU A 157 -15.84 3.40 1.39
CA LEU A 157 -14.89 2.68 0.54
C LEU A 157 -13.74 3.59 0.10
N GLU A 158 -14.03 4.84 -0.25
CA GLU A 158 -12.99 5.81 -0.58
C GLU A 158 -12.07 6.06 0.61
N GLN A 159 -12.64 6.30 1.81
CA GLN A 159 -11.88 6.52 3.03
C GLN A 159 -10.99 5.33 3.38
N ASP A 160 -11.55 4.12 3.36
CA ASP A 160 -10.81 2.89 3.66
C ASP A 160 -9.70 2.66 2.61
N THR A 161 -9.96 2.94 1.32
CA THR A 161 -8.95 2.84 0.24
C THR A 161 -7.83 3.85 0.41
N ARG A 162 -8.18 5.12 0.69
CA ARG A 162 -7.21 6.21 0.92
C ARG A 162 -6.34 5.92 2.13
N ARG A 163 -6.93 5.46 3.23
CA ARG A 163 -6.20 5.07 4.43
C ARG A 163 -5.28 3.88 4.16
N GLY A 164 -5.74 2.88 3.40
CA GLY A 164 -4.95 1.73 3.00
C GLY A 164 -3.71 2.11 2.19
N LEU A 165 -3.88 2.97 1.19
CA LEU A 165 -2.77 3.48 0.37
C LEU A 165 -1.81 4.35 1.18
N TYR A 166 -2.32 5.23 2.05
CA TYR A 166 -1.48 6.01 2.96
C TYR A 166 -0.64 5.09 3.86
N PHE A 167 -1.28 4.08 4.47
CA PHE A 167 -0.58 3.12 5.33
C PHE A 167 0.48 2.33 4.56
N GLN A 168 0.20 1.93 3.32
CA GLN A 168 1.17 1.26 2.45
C GLN A 168 2.38 2.17 2.18
N PHE A 169 2.14 3.46 1.89
CA PHE A 169 3.22 4.43 1.67
C PHE A 169 4.10 4.57 2.92
N ILE A 170 3.50 4.74 4.10
CA ILE A 170 4.24 4.85 5.37
C ILE A 170 4.99 3.57 5.69
N SER A 171 4.40 2.40 5.44
CA SER A 171 5.04 1.11 5.65
C SER A 171 6.31 0.98 4.80
N LEU A 172 6.24 1.38 3.52
CA LEU A 172 7.40 1.41 2.64
C LEU A 172 8.44 2.42 3.10
N ALA A 173 8.02 3.59 3.60
CA ALA A 173 8.93 4.58 4.16
C ALA A 173 9.69 4.05 5.39
N VAL A 174 9.03 3.30 6.28
CA VAL A 174 9.64 2.64 7.44
C VAL A 174 10.58 1.50 7.03
N VAL A 175 10.20 0.72 6.01
CA VAL A 175 11.06 -0.32 5.42
C VAL A 175 12.31 0.29 4.79
N GLY A 176 12.16 1.41 4.08
CA GLY A 176 13.27 2.16 3.47
C GLY A 176 14.15 2.91 4.47
N GLY A 177 13.78 2.96 5.76
CA GLY A 177 14.50 3.71 6.77
C GLY A 177 14.34 5.23 6.66
N PHE A 178 13.33 5.71 5.93
CA PHE A 178 13.00 7.14 5.85
C PHE A 178 12.19 7.61 7.05
N ILE A 179 11.57 6.68 7.79
CA ILE A 179 10.88 6.93 9.05
C ILE A 179 11.39 5.93 10.10
N GLU A 180 11.81 6.46 11.25
CA GLU A 180 12.30 5.68 12.39
C GLU A 180 11.19 5.32 13.37
#